data_AF-A0A955FWS4-F1
#
_entry.id   AF-A0A955FWS4-F1
#
_cell.length_a   1.000
_cell.length_b   1.000
_cell.length_c   1.000
_cell.angle_alpha   90.00
_cell.angle_beta   90.00
_cell.angle_gamma   90.00
#
_symmetry.space_group_name_H-M   'P 1'
#
loop_
_entity.id
_entity.type
_entity.pdbx_description
1 polymer ?
#
loop_
_entity_poly.entity_id
_entity_poly.type
_entity_poly.pdbx_seq_one_letter_code
_entity_poly.pdbx_strand_id
1 'polypeptide(L)'
;MLRDYKYNENWRLLDFAFEQFMPLPSRLSLVGFSELTPDSFLWKVFDGQTMYYLYAEDYVPSLEHIKEQVAFFAPRGTTFEFLKVKKQIAFEDSIPNRFADVYRPPADEYEFSEYATQSGFDFVFLLQSSEAPEDYA
;
A
#
# COMPACT_ATOMS: atom_id res chain seq x y z
N MET A 1 0.32 -12.44 -4.61
CA MET A 1 1.40 -11.70 -5.30
C MET A 1 0.72 -10.55 -6.02
N LEU A 2 0.81 -9.33 -5.47
CA LEU A 2 0.27 -8.12 -6.11
C LEU A 2 1.06 -7.74 -7.38
N ARG A 3 2.23 -8.35 -7.58
CA ARG A 3 3.14 -8.16 -8.73
C ARG A 3 2.55 -8.53 -10.09
N ASP A 4 1.43 -9.26 -10.15
CA ASP A 4 0.77 -9.62 -11.43
C ASP A 4 -0.01 -8.44 -12.07
N TYR A 5 0.14 -7.23 -11.52
CA TYR A 5 -0.52 -6.01 -11.98
C TYR A 5 0.07 -5.40 -13.26
N LYS A 6 1.12 -6.01 -13.83
CA LYS A 6 1.50 -5.76 -15.22
C LYS A 6 0.54 -6.56 -16.12
N TYR A 7 -0.53 -5.89 -16.55
CA TYR A 7 -1.41 -6.28 -17.67
C TYR A 7 -2.59 -7.23 -17.42
N ASN A 8 -3.11 -7.37 -16.19
CA ASN A 8 -4.38 -8.07 -15.97
C ASN A 8 -5.34 -7.30 -15.05
N GLU A 9 -6.55 -7.06 -15.54
CA GLU A 9 -7.68 -6.35 -14.90
C GLU A 9 -8.30 -7.12 -13.71
N ASN A 10 -7.48 -7.74 -12.84
CA ASN A 10 -8.00 -8.49 -11.69
C ASN A 10 -8.26 -7.56 -10.49
N TRP A 11 -9.30 -6.74 -10.62
CA TRP A 11 -9.82 -5.81 -9.59
C TRP A 11 -10.00 -6.46 -8.21
N ARG A 12 -10.30 -7.76 -8.18
CA ARG A 12 -10.51 -8.50 -6.93
C ARG A 12 -9.28 -8.50 -6.03
N LEU A 13 -8.06 -8.45 -6.58
CA LEU A 13 -6.84 -8.43 -5.78
C LEU A 13 -6.64 -7.09 -5.06
N LEU A 14 -7.04 -5.98 -5.68
CA LEU A 14 -7.10 -4.68 -5.01
C LEU A 14 -8.18 -4.69 -3.94
N ASP A 15 -9.37 -5.20 -4.25
CA ASP A 15 -10.45 -5.31 -3.28
C ASP A 15 -9.98 -6.09 -2.03
N PHE A 16 -9.35 -7.25 -2.21
CA PHE A 16 -8.82 -8.04 -1.09
C PHE A 16 -7.76 -7.29 -0.27
N ALA A 17 -6.92 -6.48 -0.91
CA ALA A 17 -5.93 -5.65 -0.22
C ALA A 17 -6.62 -4.54 0.59
N PHE A 18 -7.57 -3.82 -0.01
CA PHE A 18 -8.34 -2.76 0.65
C PHE A 18 -9.17 -3.31 1.83
N GLU A 19 -9.72 -4.52 1.71
CA GLU A 19 -10.46 -5.19 2.78
C GLU A 19 -9.63 -5.42 4.05
N GLN A 20 -8.30 -5.47 3.95
CA GLN A 20 -7.43 -5.59 5.12
C GLN A 20 -7.43 -4.32 5.98
N PHE A 21 -7.76 -3.17 5.41
CA PHE A 21 -7.67 -1.85 6.06
C PHE A 21 -9.04 -1.25 6.35
N MET A 22 -9.98 -1.38 5.43
CA MET A 22 -11.29 -0.74 5.51
C MET A 22 -12.41 -1.62 4.94
N PRO A 23 -13.67 -1.43 5.33
CA PRO A 23 -14.79 -1.98 4.57
C PRO A 23 -14.72 -1.49 3.12
N LEU A 24 -14.98 -2.36 2.15
CA LEU A 24 -14.99 -1.93 0.75
C LEU A 24 -16.08 -0.89 0.53
N PRO A 25 -15.75 0.29 0.00
CA PRO A 25 -16.75 1.25 -0.40
C PRO A 25 -17.50 0.72 -1.63
N SER A 26 -18.69 1.27 -1.86
CA SER A 26 -19.56 0.84 -2.97
C SER A 26 -18.95 1.05 -4.36
N ARG A 27 -17.95 1.94 -4.46
CA ARG A 27 -17.19 2.19 -5.66
C ARG A 27 -15.74 2.46 -5.29
N LEU A 28 -14.83 1.76 -5.97
CA LEU A 28 -13.41 2.09 -6.03
C LEU A 28 -13.05 2.28 -7.51
N SER A 29 -12.34 3.36 -7.81
CA SER A 29 -11.88 3.68 -9.16
C SER A 29 -10.37 3.80 -9.14
N LEU A 30 -9.66 2.97 -9.90
CA LEU A 30 -8.23 3.17 -10.10
C LEU A 30 -8.02 4.42 -10.93
N VAL A 31 -7.31 5.39 -10.35
CA VAL A 31 -6.93 6.64 -11.01
C VAL A 31 -5.57 6.49 -11.68
N GLY A 32 -4.66 5.72 -11.07
CA GLY A 32 -3.33 5.50 -11.64
C GLY A 32 -2.59 4.35 -11.00
N PHE A 33 -1.58 3.88 -11.74
CA PHE A 33 -0.64 2.85 -11.29
C PHE A 33 0.77 3.26 -11.68
N SER A 34 1.70 3.10 -10.74
CA SER A 34 3.13 3.36 -10.93
C SER A 34 3.95 2.21 -10.37
N GLU A 35 4.89 1.71 -11.17
CA GLU A 35 6.01 0.88 -10.69
C GLU A 35 7.15 1.84 -10.33
N LEU A 36 7.43 2.01 -9.03
CA LEU A 36 8.43 2.97 -8.57
C LEU A 36 9.84 2.38 -8.70
N THR A 37 9.96 1.09 -8.39
CA THR A 37 11.14 0.25 -8.61
C THR A 37 10.70 -1.14 -9.07
N PRO A 38 11.60 -2.03 -9.51
CA PRO A 38 11.24 -3.41 -9.86
C PRO A 38 10.51 -4.17 -8.72
N ASP A 39 10.70 -3.73 -7.48
CA ASP A 39 10.17 -4.37 -6.27
C ASP A 39 9.17 -3.49 -5.51
N SER A 40 8.79 -2.31 -6.05
CA SER A 40 7.84 -1.40 -5.40
C SER A 40 6.80 -0.82 -6.34
N PHE A 41 5.55 -0.85 -5.88
CA PHE A 41 4.36 -0.57 -6.67
C PHE A 41 3.41 0.35 -5.91
N LEU A 42 2.76 1.24 -6.65
CA LEU A 42 1.84 2.24 -6.11
C LEU A 42 0.56 2.28 -6.94
N TRP A 43 -0.58 2.12 -6.29
CA TRP A 43 -1.90 2.31 -6.88
C TRP A 43 -2.56 3.53 -6.26
N LYS A 44 -3.00 4.45 -7.11
CA LYS A 44 -3.81 5.61 -6.73
C LYS A 44 -5.27 5.28 -7.00
N VAL A 45 -6.10 5.27 -5.96
CA VAL A 45 -7.49 4.82 -5.99
C VAL A 45 -8.40 5.89 -5.40
N PHE A 46 -9.55 6.10 -6.02
CA PHE A 46 -10.58 7.04 -5.57
C PHE A 46 -11.87 6.30 -5.21
N ASP A 47 -12.45 6.58 -4.04
CA ASP A 47 -13.72 5.98 -3.63
C ASP A 47 -14.97 6.85 -3.89
N GLY A 48 -14.77 8.04 -4.48
CA GLY A 48 -15.82 9.05 -4.66
C GLY A 48 -15.73 10.21 -3.66
N GLN A 49 -14.95 10.09 -2.59
CA GLN A 49 -14.73 11.13 -1.59
C GLN A 49 -13.24 11.33 -1.26
N THR A 50 -12.48 10.24 -1.23
CA THR A 50 -11.12 10.20 -0.68
C THR A 50 -10.16 9.56 -1.68
N MET A 51 -8.98 10.16 -1.82
CA MET A 51 -7.86 9.57 -2.55
C MET A 51 -7.04 8.66 -1.64
N TYR A 52 -6.82 7.45 -2.10
CA TYR A 52 -6.02 6.42 -1.44
C TYR A 52 -4.81 6.06 -2.28
N TYR A 53 -3.72 5.77 -1.59
CA TYR A 53 -2.48 5.28 -2.16
C TYR A 53 -2.19 3.92 -1.53
N LEU A 54 -2.38 2.85 -2.29
CA LEU A 54 -1.99 1.50 -1.90
C LEU A 54 -0.54 1.31 -2.34
N TYR A 55 0.34 1.06 -1.39
CA TYR A 55 1.77 0.84 -1.63
C TYR A 55 2.12 -0.61 -1.36
N ALA A 56 2.90 -1.23 -2.24
CA ALA A 56 3.45 -2.57 -2.01
C ALA A 56 4.95 -2.61 -2.29
N GLU A 57 5.74 -3.18 -1.39
CA GLU A 57 7.18 -3.37 -1.58
C GLU A 57 7.70 -4.59 -0.80
N ASP A 58 8.68 -5.29 -1.39
CA ASP A 58 9.34 -6.47 -0.80
C ASP A 58 10.04 -6.16 0.53
N TYR A 59 10.68 -4.99 0.59
CA TYR A 59 11.45 -4.54 1.71
C TYR A 59 11.17 -3.07 2.02
N VAL A 60 10.76 -2.81 3.25
CA VAL A 60 10.47 -1.46 3.70
C VAL A 60 11.24 -1.19 5.00
N PRO A 61 12.15 -0.21 5.02
CA PRO A 61 12.97 0.08 6.19
C PRO A 61 12.20 0.84 7.29
N SER A 62 11.21 1.65 6.93
CA SER A 62 10.43 2.47 7.86
C SER A 62 9.13 2.99 7.20
N LEU A 63 8.19 3.47 8.02
CA LEU A 63 6.99 4.17 7.53
C LEU A 63 7.32 5.49 6.82
N GLU A 64 8.41 6.16 7.23
CA GLU A 64 8.84 7.41 6.59
C GLU A 64 9.32 7.16 5.15
N HIS A 65 10.04 6.06 4.91
CA HIS A 65 10.41 5.66 3.54
C HIS A 65 9.19 5.54 2.63
N ILE A 66 8.11 4.91 3.10
CA ILE A 66 6.88 4.81 2.31
C ILE A 66 6.31 6.19 1.99
N LYS A 67 6.23 7.09 2.99
CA LYS A 67 5.73 8.46 2.77
C LYS A 67 6.57 9.21 1.74
N GLU A 68 7.90 9.09 1.81
CA GLU A 68 8.81 9.70 0.83
C GLU A 68 8.59 9.15 -0.57
N GLN A 69 8.46 7.82 -0.70
CA GLN A 69 8.15 7.17 -1.98
C GLN A 69 6.82 7.66 -2.55
N VAL A 70 5.75 7.66 -1.76
CA VAL A 70 4.41 8.07 -2.20
C VAL A 70 4.36 9.57 -2.52
N ALA A 71 5.00 10.41 -1.70
CA ALA A 71 5.00 11.86 -1.88
C ALA A 71 5.65 12.30 -3.20
N PHE A 72 6.61 11.52 -3.73
CA PHE A 72 7.21 11.79 -5.03
C PHE A 72 6.18 11.73 -6.18
N PHE A 73 5.13 10.91 -6.04
CA PHE A 73 4.12 10.68 -7.08
C PHE A 73 2.81 11.45 -6.86
N ALA A 74 2.69 12.16 -5.74
CA ALA A 74 1.50 12.93 -5.43
C ALA A 74 1.69 14.43 -5.72
N PRO A 75 0.58 15.19 -5.83
CA PRO A 75 0.66 16.64 -5.92
C PRO A 75 1.43 17.25 -4.75
N ARG A 76 2.15 18.35 -5.00
CA ARG A 76 2.90 19.05 -3.94
C ARG A 76 1.97 19.53 -2.84
N GLY A 77 2.40 19.35 -1.59
CA GLY A 77 1.63 19.74 -0.40
C GLY A 77 0.62 18.70 0.06
N THR A 78 0.51 17.56 -0.63
CA THR A 78 -0.29 16.42 -0.18
C THR A 78 0.24 15.90 1.15
N THR A 79 -0.67 15.66 2.10
CA THR A 79 -0.37 14.99 3.36
C THR A 79 -0.95 13.58 3.35
N PHE A 80 -0.29 12.67 4.07
CA PHE A 80 -0.67 11.26 4.10
C PHE A 80 -0.85 10.75 5.51
N GLU A 81 -1.91 9.98 5.70
CA GLU A 81 -2.21 9.26 6.93
C GLU A 81 -2.30 7.77 6.63
N PHE A 82 -1.57 6.95 7.39
CA PHE A 82 -1.66 5.50 7.24
C PHE A 82 -2.98 4.98 7.82
N LEU A 83 -3.64 4.11 7.07
CA LEU A 83 -4.76 3.35 7.58
C LEU A 83 -4.22 2.11 8.30
N LYS A 84 -4.73 1.89 9.51
CA LYS A 84 -4.39 0.68 10.27
C LYS A 84 -5.01 -0.55 9.62
N VAL A 85 -4.33 -1.70 9.72
CA VAL A 85 -4.93 -2.97 9.37
C VAL A 85 -6.02 -3.33 10.38
N LYS A 86 -7.11 -3.96 9.92
CA LYS A 86 -8.19 -4.47 10.78
C LYS A 86 -7.69 -5.54 11.75
N LYS A 87 -6.66 -6.29 11.35
CA LYS A 87 -6.04 -7.33 12.15
C LYS A 87 -4.53 -7.19 12.07
N GLN A 88 -3.94 -6.73 13.16
CA GLN A 88 -2.50 -6.74 13.34
C GLN A 88 -2.01 -8.19 13.41
N ILE A 89 -0.97 -8.49 12.65
CA ILE A 89 -0.29 -9.79 12.66
C ILE A 89 1.14 -9.52 13.08
N ALA A 90 1.59 -10.15 14.16
CA ALA A 90 2.99 -10.07 14.57
C ALA A 90 3.86 -10.70 13.48
N PHE A 91 4.90 -9.98 13.05
CA PHE A 91 5.84 -10.46 12.04
C PHE A 91 6.79 -11.55 12.56
N GLU A 92 6.72 -11.88 13.86
CA GLU A 92 7.48 -12.95 14.51
C GLU A 92 7.19 -14.34 13.92
N ASP A 93 5.93 -14.65 13.58
CA ASP A 93 5.51 -15.91 12.95
C ASP A 93 5.42 -15.81 11.41
N SER A 94 5.57 -14.61 10.88
CA SER A 94 5.50 -14.31 9.44
C SER A 94 6.83 -13.72 8.98
N ILE A 95 7.92 -14.43 9.28
CA ILE A 95 9.23 -14.21 8.67
C ILE A 95 9.00 -14.20 7.15
N PRO A 96 9.10 -13.05 6.46
CA PRO A 96 9.02 -13.04 5.02
C PRO A 96 10.09 -14.00 4.51
N ASN A 97 9.66 -14.88 3.60
CA ASN A 97 10.33 -16.12 3.28
C ASN A 97 11.85 -15.90 3.09
N ARG A 98 12.69 -16.67 3.79
CA ARG A 98 14.17 -16.57 3.83
C ARG A 98 14.87 -16.74 2.45
N PHE A 99 14.11 -16.81 1.37
CA PHE A 99 14.58 -16.88 -0.01
C PHE A 99 14.64 -15.52 -0.71
N ALA A 100 14.14 -14.44 -0.10
CA ALA A 100 14.55 -13.10 -0.51
C ALA A 100 16.00 -12.89 -0.06
N ASP A 101 16.91 -12.62 -1.01
CA ASP A 101 18.37 -12.58 -0.78
C ASP A 101 18.80 -11.58 0.31
N VAL A 102 17.93 -10.66 0.74
CA VAL A 102 18.17 -9.72 1.83
C VAL A 102 16.87 -9.43 2.60
N TYR A 103 16.57 -10.20 3.66
CA TYR A 103 15.61 -9.73 4.67
C TYR A 103 16.31 -8.74 5.60
N ARG A 104 15.76 -7.54 5.71
CA ARG A 104 16.04 -6.63 6.82
C ARG A 104 14.72 -6.28 7.48
N PRO A 105 14.62 -6.33 8.80
CA PRO A 105 13.41 -5.86 9.47
C PRO A 105 13.30 -4.33 9.38
N PRO A 106 12.09 -3.78 9.45
CA PRO A 106 11.89 -2.35 9.68
C PRO A 106 12.44 -1.93 11.05
N ALA A 107 12.73 -0.64 11.22
CA ALA A 107 13.34 -0.12 12.45
C ALA A 107 12.46 -0.31 13.71
N ASP A 108 11.13 -0.26 13.55
CA ASP A 108 10.15 -0.55 14.60
C ASP A 108 9.09 -1.52 14.05
N GLU A 109 9.31 -2.83 14.26
CA GLU A 109 8.42 -3.89 13.77
C GLU A 109 7.01 -3.83 14.38
N TYR A 110 6.89 -3.35 15.61
CA TYR A 110 5.61 -3.28 16.30
C TYR A 110 4.73 -2.21 15.67
N GLU A 111 5.24 -0.98 15.55
CA GLU A 111 4.52 0.12 14.89
C GLU A 111 4.20 -0.26 13.42
N PHE A 112 5.16 -0.86 12.73
CA PHE A 112 4.99 -1.28 11.35
C PHE A 112 3.83 -2.27 11.15
N SER A 113 3.68 -3.23 12.07
CA SER A 113 2.59 -4.22 12.03
C SER A 113 1.20 -3.64 12.23
N GLU A 114 1.08 -2.43 12.77
CA GLU A 114 -0.22 -1.74 12.88
C GLU A 114 -0.75 -1.28 11.50
N TYR A 115 0.13 -1.10 10.51
CA TYR A 115 -0.19 -0.51 9.21
C TYR A 115 0.14 -1.39 8.01
N ALA A 116 0.78 -2.54 8.24
CA ALA A 116 1.23 -3.45 7.19
C ALA A 116 0.37 -4.71 7.14
N THR A 117 -0.03 -5.11 5.93
CA THR A 117 -0.49 -6.48 5.64
C THR A 117 0.47 -7.17 4.66
N GLN A 118 0.32 -8.47 4.44
CA GLN A 118 1.15 -9.24 3.51
C GLN A 118 0.33 -9.72 2.30
N SER A 119 0.88 -9.58 1.09
CA SER A 119 0.29 -10.14 -0.13
C SER A 119 1.30 -10.98 -0.92
N GLY A 120 1.52 -12.20 -0.45
CA GLY A 120 2.59 -13.06 -0.98
C GLY A 120 3.92 -12.65 -0.37
N PHE A 121 4.75 -11.93 -1.15
CA PHE A 121 6.10 -11.55 -0.75
C PHE A 121 6.23 -10.06 -0.39
N ASP A 122 5.19 -9.27 -0.64
CA ASP A 122 5.25 -7.81 -0.53
C ASP A 122 4.55 -7.39 0.77
N PHE A 123 5.15 -6.44 1.48
CA PHE A 123 4.44 -5.67 2.49
C PHE A 123 3.52 -4.66 1.80
N VAL A 124 2.30 -4.55 2.28
CA VAL A 124 1.26 -3.70 1.68
C VAL A 124 0.78 -2.70 2.71
N PHE A 125 0.64 -1.45 2.28
CA PHE A 125 0.22 -0.30 3.08
C PHE A 125 -0.88 0.46 2.36
N LEU A 126 -1.77 1.04 3.13
CA LEU A 126 -2.79 1.94 2.60
C LEU A 126 -2.63 3.32 3.25
N LEU A 127 -2.49 4.34 2.42
CA LEU A 127 -2.40 5.73 2.84
C LEU A 127 -3.60 6.50 2.32
N GLN A 128 -4.28 7.21 3.21
CA GLN A 128 -5.25 8.23 2.84
C GLN A 128 -4.53 9.55 2.59
N SER A 129 -4.96 10.24 1.55
CA SER A 129 -4.41 11.51 1.12
C SER A 129 -5.36 12.67 1.43
N SER A 130 -4.80 13.85 1.71
CA SER A 130 -5.54 15.12 1.76
C SER A 130 -5.78 15.76 0.39
N GLU A 131 -5.34 15.10 -0.68
CA GLU A 131 -5.62 15.52 -2.06
C GLU A 131 -7.12 15.71 -2.22
N ALA A 132 -7.52 16.94 -2.55
CA ALA A 132 -8.89 17.21 -2.93
C ALA A 132 -9.18 16.37 -4.18
N PRO A 133 -10.35 15.73 -4.28
CA PRO A 133 -10.77 15.18 -5.55
C PRO A 133 -10.94 16.35 -6.52
N GLU A 134 -9.89 16.68 -7.27
CA GLU A 134 -10.04 17.48 -8.49
C GLU A 134 -11.06 16.75 -9.35
N ASP A 135 -11.95 17.48 -10.02
CA ASP A 135 -13.13 16.94 -10.72
C ASP A 135 -12.75 15.77 -11.67
N TYR A 136 -12.67 14.56 -11.15
CA TYR A 136 -12.58 13.30 -11.89
C TYR A 136 -14.01 12.99 -12.39
N ALA A 137 -14.56 13.93 -13.16
CA ALA A 137 -15.87 13.90 -13.80
C ALA A 137 -15.77 13.38 -15.24
#